data_AF-A0A7V8V396-F1
#
_entry.id   AF-A0A7V8V396-F1
#
_cell.length_a   1.000
_cell.length_b   1.000
_cell.length_c   1.000
_cell.angle_alpha   90.00
_cell.angle_beta   90.00
_cell.angle_gamma   90.00
#
_symmetry.space_group_name_H-M   'P 1'
#
loop_
_entity.id
_entity.type
_entity.pdbx_description
1 polymer ?
#
loop_
_entity_poly.entity_id
_entity_poly.type
_entity_poly.pdbx_seq_one_letter_code
_entity_poly.pdbx_strand_id
1 'polypeptide(L)'
;MNADSQKFISELPNLLRLLAVPTTTHTAPELWNRIDAFGWEECYPVLLGALESNDSDVKQLVLSVICYAADTHGNEFVQPFESVVLALLEDEDRLVRMSAVLAVESLRAFEPEFVAALRFIVGYDEPILASQALITLLELDIDRSVILELAPLFRK
;
A
#
# COMPACT_ATOMS: atom_id res chain seq x y z
N MET A 1 -7.45 -25.77 6.87
CA MET A 1 -6.66 -24.97 7.83
C MET A 1 -6.24 -25.84 9.02
N ASN A 2 -4.95 -25.86 9.37
CA ASN A 2 -4.42 -26.64 10.50
C ASN A 2 -4.43 -25.81 11.81
N ALA A 3 -4.14 -26.45 12.95
CA ALA A 3 -4.16 -25.79 14.26
C ALA A 3 -3.12 -24.66 14.39
N ASP A 4 -1.97 -24.80 13.71
CA ASP A 4 -0.90 -23.81 13.75
C ASP A 4 -1.26 -22.54 12.97
N SER A 5 -1.89 -22.68 11.79
CA SER A 5 -2.46 -21.57 11.02
C SER A 5 -3.53 -20.83 11.82
N GLN A 6 -4.47 -21.54 12.45
CA GLN A 6 -5.50 -20.92 13.28
C GLN A 6 -4.90 -20.10 14.42
N LYS A 7 -3.88 -20.67 15.08
CA LYS A 7 -3.17 -19.98 16.15
C LYS A 7 -2.46 -18.72 15.61
N PHE A 8 -1.72 -18.83 14.52
CA PHE A 8 -1.05 -17.69 13.89
C PHE A 8 -2.03 -16.55 13.55
N ILE A 9 -3.14 -16.87 12.88
CA ILE A 9 -4.16 -15.87 12.50
C ILE A 9 -4.74 -15.18 13.74
N SER A 10 -4.96 -15.93 14.82
CA SER A 10 -5.46 -15.36 16.09
C SER A 10 -4.46 -14.43 16.78
N GLU A 11 -3.16 -14.64 16.57
CA GLU A 11 -2.07 -13.83 17.14
C GLU A 11 -1.67 -12.66 16.22
N LEU A 12 -2.02 -12.71 14.94
CA LEU A 12 -1.64 -11.74 13.92
C LEU A 12 -1.95 -10.28 14.30
N PRO A 13 -3.12 -9.91 14.87
CA PRO A 13 -3.37 -8.52 15.28
C PRO A 13 -2.36 -8.00 16.31
N ASN A 14 -1.93 -8.85 17.24
CA ASN A 14 -0.96 -8.48 18.26
C ASN A 14 0.45 -8.42 17.67
N LEU A 15 0.78 -9.33 16.76
CA LEU A 15 2.04 -9.30 16.02
C LEU A 15 2.17 -8.02 15.20
N LEU A 16 1.11 -7.61 14.48
CA LEU A 16 1.10 -6.36 13.72
C LEU A 16 1.47 -5.15 14.59
N ARG A 17 0.80 -4.99 15.74
CA ARG A 17 1.11 -3.87 16.66
C ARG A 17 2.53 -3.95 17.24
N LEU A 18 2.98 -5.15 17.61
CA LEU A 18 4.32 -5.34 18.15
C LEU A 18 5.40 -5.00 17.11
N LEU A 19 5.12 -5.35 15.86
CA LEU A 19 6.03 -5.16 14.73
C LEU A 19 5.84 -3.80 14.04
N ALA A 20 4.88 -2.96 14.42
CA ALA A 20 4.65 -1.67 13.75
C ALA A 20 5.63 -0.57 14.23
N VAL A 21 6.13 -0.69 15.45
CA VAL A 21 7.02 0.29 16.12
C VAL A 21 8.44 0.23 15.51
N PRO A 22 9.16 1.37 15.37
CA PRO A 22 9.85 1.70 14.12
C PRO A 22 10.71 0.54 13.62
N THR A 23 10.24 -0.04 12.52
CA THR A 23 10.74 -1.29 11.97
C THR A 23 12.07 -1.13 11.28
N THR A 24 12.97 -2.04 11.58
CA THR A 24 14.08 -2.35 10.68
C THR A 24 13.53 -2.78 9.32
N THR A 25 14.28 -2.49 8.25
CA THR A 25 13.94 -2.77 6.84
C THR A 25 13.53 -4.22 6.53
N HIS A 26 13.72 -5.16 7.46
CA HIS A 26 13.46 -6.59 7.28
C HIS A 26 12.10 -7.05 7.85
N THR A 27 11.36 -6.19 8.56
CA THR A 27 10.13 -6.60 9.28
C THR A 27 8.98 -6.98 8.35
N ALA A 28 8.70 -6.15 7.34
CA ALA A 28 7.67 -6.45 6.35
C ALA A 28 7.94 -7.74 5.54
N PRO A 29 9.14 -7.98 4.98
CA PRO A 29 9.39 -9.23 4.25
C PRO A 29 9.36 -10.47 5.15
N GLU A 30 9.82 -10.40 6.40
CA GLU A 30 9.71 -11.51 7.33
C GLU A 30 8.25 -11.81 7.71
N LEU A 31 7.45 -10.78 7.95
CA LEU A 31 6.03 -10.92 8.26
C LEU A 31 5.26 -11.49 7.06
N TRP A 32 5.54 -10.98 5.85
CA TRP A 32 5.02 -11.52 4.60
C TRP A 32 5.29 -13.03 4.48
N ASN A 33 6.54 -13.47 4.63
CA ASN A 33 6.90 -14.89 4.56
C ASN A 33 6.11 -15.77 5.55
N ARG A 34 5.81 -15.24 6.74
CA ARG A 34 4.98 -15.96 7.72
C ARG A 34 3.53 -16.03 7.29
N ILE A 35 2.97 -14.92 6.81
CA ILE A 35 1.59 -14.88 6.34
C ILE A 35 1.41 -15.85 5.17
N ASP A 36 2.31 -15.83 4.19
CA ASP A 36 2.29 -16.76 3.06
C ASP A 36 2.34 -18.23 3.53
N ALA A 37 3.25 -18.55 4.47
CA ALA A 37 3.39 -19.89 5.02
C ALA A 37 2.15 -20.39 5.81
N PHE A 38 1.39 -19.49 6.44
CA PHE A 38 0.25 -19.85 7.30
C PHE A 38 -1.12 -19.65 6.66
N GLY A 39 -1.20 -18.99 5.51
CA GLY A 39 -2.41 -18.79 4.71
C GLY A 39 -2.73 -17.31 4.51
N TRP A 40 -2.36 -16.77 3.34
CA TRP A 40 -2.60 -15.37 2.94
C TRP A 40 -4.10 -15.03 2.94
N GLU A 41 -4.91 -15.84 2.24
CA GLU A 41 -6.37 -15.67 2.13
C GLU A 41 -7.05 -15.65 3.50
N GLU A 42 -6.63 -16.52 4.41
CA GLU A 42 -7.20 -16.56 5.77
C GLU A 42 -6.79 -15.36 6.64
N CYS A 43 -5.68 -14.70 6.29
CA CYS A 43 -5.24 -13.48 6.97
C CYS A 43 -5.96 -12.21 6.47
N TYR A 44 -6.66 -12.25 5.33
CA TYR A 44 -7.30 -11.06 4.73
C TYR A 44 -8.16 -10.26 5.70
N PRO A 45 -9.10 -10.88 6.45
CA PRO A 45 -9.99 -10.09 7.30
C PRO A 45 -9.22 -9.35 8.41
N VAL A 46 -8.11 -9.94 8.87
CA VAL A 46 -7.24 -9.34 9.88
C VAL A 46 -6.46 -8.17 9.28
N LEU A 47 -5.90 -8.34 8.08
CA LEU A 47 -5.13 -7.29 7.40
C LEU A 47 -6.03 -6.10 6.99
N LEU A 48 -7.23 -6.36 6.48
CA LEU A 48 -8.22 -5.33 6.18
C LEU A 48 -8.62 -4.55 7.44
N GLY A 49 -8.97 -5.25 8.53
CA GLY A 49 -9.30 -4.59 9.79
C GLY A 49 -8.14 -3.80 10.40
N ALA A 50 -6.89 -4.19 10.12
CA ALA A 50 -5.71 -3.44 10.51
C ALA A 50 -5.54 -2.14 9.71
N LEU A 51 -5.80 -2.17 8.39
CA LEU A 51 -5.80 -0.99 7.53
C LEU A 51 -6.90 0.02 7.88
N GLU A 52 -8.04 -0.47 8.38
CA GLU A 52 -9.18 0.36 8.82
C GLU A 52 -9.04 0.88 10.27
N SER A 53 -7.96 0.49 10.98
CA SER A 53 -7.75 0.90 12.36
C SER A 53 -7.31 2.37 12.49
N ASN A 54 -7.16 2.88 13.72
CA ASN A 54 -6.59 4.22 13.95
C ASN A 54 -5.06 4.19 14.17
N ASP A 55 -4.41 3.05 13.94
CA ASP A 55 -2.98 2.87 14.21
C ASP A 55 -2.17 3.06 12.92
N SER A 56 -1.61 4.26 12.74
CA SER A 56 -0.84 4.63 11.55
C SER A 56 0.35 3.73 11.28
N ASP A 57 1.04 3.28 12.33
CA ASP A 57 2.24 2.44 12.18
C ASP A 57 1.83 1.04 11.69
N VAL A 58 0.73 0.50 12.22
CA VAL A 58 0.15 -0.77 11.75
C VAL A 58 -0.29 -0.66 10.29
N LYS A 59 -0.96 0.42 9.90
CA LYS A 59 -1.36 0.64 8.49
C LYS A 59 -0.15 0.61 7.56
N GLN A 60 0.91 1.35 7.89
CA GLN A 60 2.15 1.40 7.11
C GLN A 60 2.79 0.00 6.98
N LEU A 61 2.84 -0.77 8.07
CA LEU A 61 3.37 -2.14 8.04
C LEU A 61 2.55 -3.03 7.10
N VAL A 62 1.22 -2.98 7.19
CA VAL A 62 0.34 -3.81 6.36
C VAL A 62 0.45 -3.42 4.88
N LEU A 63 0.49 -2.11 4.56
CA LEU A 63 0.74 -1.63 3.20
C LEU A 63 2.08 -2.14 2.66
N SER A 64 3.13 -2.13 3.49
CA SER A 64 4.43 -2.68 3.12
C SER A 64 4.35 -4.19 2.84
N VAL A 65 3.62 -4.96 3.65
CA VAL A 65 3.38 -6.39 3.42
C VAL A 65 2.64 -6.61 2.09
N ILE A 66 1.67 -5.77 1.75
CA ILE A 66 0.95 -5.82 0.47
C ILE A 66 1.91 -5.60 -0.70
N CYS A 67 2.82 -4.62 -0.61
CA CYS A 67 3.85 -4.43 -1.64
C CYS A 67 4.72 -5.68 -1.83
N TYR A 68 5.19 -6.30 -0.73
CA TYR A 68 5.96 -7.55 -0.82
C TYR A 68 5.17 -8.71 -1.41
N ALA A 69 3.89 -8.84 -1.07
CA ALA A 69 3.01 -9.85 -1.64
C ALA A 69 2.86 -9.67 -3.16
N ALA A 70 2.65 -8.42 -3.61
CA ALA A 70 2.57 -8.08 -5.02
C ALA A 70 3.88 -8.33 -5.78
N ASP A 71 5.03 -7.96 -5.20
CA ASP A 71 6.34 -8.22 -5.79
C ASP A 71 6.64 -9.71 -5.92
N THR A 72 6.11 -10.54 -5.00
CA THR A 72 6.35 -11.98 -4.97
C THR A 72 5.39 -12.75 -5.89
N HIS A 73 4.10 -12.37 -5.92
CA HIS A 73 3.04 -13.15 -6.58
C HIS A 73 2.34 -12.42 -7.74
N GLY A 74 2.66 -11.15 -7.97
CA GLY A 74 1.99 -10.30 -8.94
C GLY A 74 0.84 -9.48 -8.34
N ASN A 75 0.44 -8.43 -9.05
CA ASN A 75 -0.57 -7.48 -8.61
C ASN A 75 -1.98 -8.09 -8.44
N GLU A 76 -2.37 -9.07 -9.26
CA GLU A 76 -3.66 -9.76 -9.16
C GLU A 76 -3.89 -10.38 -7.77
N PHE A 77 -2.80 -10.78 -7.10
CA PHE A 77 -2.82 -11.40 -5.78
C PHE A 77 -3.23 -10.45 -4.65
N VAL A 78 -3.08 -9.14 -4.85
CA VAL A 78 -3.35 -8.10 -3.84
C VAL A 78 -4.53 -7.19 -4.22
N GLN A 79 -5.16 -7.43 -5.39
CA GLN A 79 -6.36 -6.72 -5.86
C GLN A 79 -7.48 -6.56 -4.81
N PRO A 80 -7.75 -7.51 -3.89
CA PRO A 80 -8.77 -7.32 -2.85
C PRO A 80 -8.56 -6.08 -1.95
N PHE A 81 -7.34 -5.53 -1.89
CA PHE A 81 -7.00 -4.37 -1.07
C PHE A 81 -7.18 -3.02 -1.80
N GLU A 82 -7.53 -2.99 -3.08
CA GLU A 82 -7.62 -1.74 -3.86
C GLU A 82 -8.50 -0.68 -3.20
N SER A 83 -9.73 -1.05 -2.80
CA SER A 83 -10.68 -0.10 -2.22
C SER A 83 -10.18 0.57 -0.95
N VAL A 84 -9.48 -0.17 -0.08
CA VAL A 84 -8.91 0.38 1.15
C VAL A 84 -7.64 1.17 0.87
N VAL A 85 -6.80 0.75 -0.09
CA VAL A 85 -5.62 1.53 -0.50
C VAL A 85 -6.03 2.88 -1.10
N LEU A 86 -7.09 2.92 -1.92
CA LEU A 86 -7.64 4.15 -2.46
C LEU A 86 -8.06 5.11 -1.34
N ALA A 87 -8.77 4.62 -0.32
CA ALA A 87 -9.17 5.44 0.82
C ALA A 87 -7.97 5.97 1.62
N LEU A 88 -6.91 5.17 1.75
CA LEU A 88 -5.70 5.55 2.49
C LEU A 88 -4.82 6.59 1.77
N LEU A 89 -5.09 6.89 0.49
CA LEU A 89 -4.48 8.06 -0.17
C LEU A 89 -4.95 9.39 0.44
N GLU A 90 -6.06 9.39 1.17
CA GLU A 90 -6.61 10.56 1.88
C GLU A 90 -6.40 10.49 3.40
N ASP A 91 -5.62 9.51 3.91
CA ASP A 91 -5.39 9.34 5.35
C ASP A 91 -4.77 10.60 5.98
N GLU A 92 -5.12 10.93 7.22
CA GLU A 92 -4.57 12.10 7.92
C GLU A 92 -3.05 11.99 8.14
N ASP A 93 -2.56 10.76 8.35
CA ASP A 93 -1.15 10.49 8.54
C ASP A 93 -0.42 10.46 7.19
N ARG A 94 0.54 11.36 7.06
CA ARG A 94 1.35 11.49 5.87
C ARG A 94 2.12 10.22 5.53
N LEU A 95 2.68 9.51 6.52
CA LEU A 95 3.46 8.31 6.25
C LEU A 95 2.56 7.18 5.75
N VAL A 96 1.30 7.13 6.22
CA VAL A 96 0.28 6.23 5.68
C VAL A 96 -0.02 6.57 4.23
N ARG A 97 -0.25 7.85 3.89
CA ARG A 97 -0.44 8.28 2.49
C ARG A 97 0.75 7.90 1.61
N MET A 98 1.98 8.07 2.09
CA MET A 98 3.19 7.67 1.38
C MET A 98 3.21 6.16 1.10
N SER A 99 2.95 5.33 2.12
CA SER A 99 2.85 3.88 1.94
C SER A 99 1.71 3.49 1.01
N ALA A 100 0.60 4.22 1.01
CA ALA A 100 -0.52 3.97 0.10
C ALA A 100 -0.14 4.26 -1.35
N VAL A 101 0.60 5.35 -1.62
CA VAL A 101 1.12 5.65 -2.97
C VAL A 101 2.04 4.53 -3.49
N LEU A 102 2.91 3.98 -2.63
CA LEU A 102 3.74 2.82 -3.00
C LEU A 102 2.89 1.57 -3.27
N ALA A 103 1.86 1.33 -2.46
CA ALA A 103 0.95 0.22 -2.68
C ALA A 103 0.16 0.36 -3.99
N VAL A 104 -0.20 1.57 -4.41
CA VAL A 104 -0.83 1.83 -5.73
C VAL A 104 0.07 1.40 -6.88
N GLU A 105 1.37 1.67 -6.79
CA GLU A 105 2.35 1.22 -7.79
C GLU A 105 2.40 -0.31 -7.87
N SER A 106 2.49 -0.99 -6.72
CA SER A 106 2.49 -2.45 -6.60
C SER A 106 1.19 -3.09 -7.11
N LEU A 107 0.04 -2.47 -6.83
CA LEU A 107 -1.27 -2.89 -7.32
C LEU A 107 -1.43 -2.68 -8.83
N ARG A 108 -0.63 -1.77 -9.41
CA ARG A 108 -0.86 -1.22 -10.76
C ARG A 108 -2.29 -0.69 -10.90
N ALA A 109 -2.81 -0.03 -9.87
CA ALA A 109 -4.17 0.51 -9.88
C ALA A 109 -4.17 1.86 -10.62
N PHE A 110 -4.71 1.90 -11.84
CA PHE A 110 -4.69 3.08 -12.72
C PHE A 110 -6.09 3.64 -13.00
N GLU A 111 -7.06 3.20 -12.20
CA GLU A 111 -8.46 3.55 -12.39
C GLU A 111 -8.63 5.06 -12.15
N PRO A 112 -9.62 5.72 -12.79
CA PRO A 112 -9.76 7.17 -12.73
C PRO A 112 -9.74 7.76 -11.32
N GLU A 113 -10.25 7.04 -10.34
CA GLU A 113 -10.26 7.40 -8.92
C GLU A 113 -8.85 7.46 -8.33
N PHE A 114 -7.99 6.48 -8.62
CA PHE A 114 -6.58 6.49 -8.19
C PHE A 114 -5.81 7.62 -8.86
N VAL A 115 -6.02 7.83 -10.16
CA VAL A 115 -5.38 8.94 -10.89
C VAL A 115 -5.80 10.30 -10.31
N ALA A 116 -7.08 10.46 -9.98
CA ALA A 116 -7.58 11.69 -9.36
C ALA A 116 -6.97 11.91 -7.97
N ALA A 117 -6.90 10.87 -7.14
CA ALA A 117 -6.30 10.94 -5.81
C ALA A 117 -4.79 11.26 -5.88
N LEU A 118 -4.04 10.60 -6.76
CA LEU A 118 -2.61 10.90 -6.97
C LEU A 118 -2.39 12.32 -7.48
N ARG A 119 -3.22 12.82 -8.41
CA ARG A 119 -3.17 14.23 -8.87
C ARG A 119 -3.42 15.21 -7.73
N PHE A 120 -4.35 14.88 -6.82
CA PHE A 120 -4.58 15.70 -5.63
C PHE A 120 -3.33 15.75 -4.74
N ILE A 121 -2.70 14.61 -4.49
CA ILE A 121 -1.46 14.55 -3.71
C ILE A 121 -0.35 15.40 -4.36
N VAL A 122 -0.16 15.30 -5.68
CA VAL A 122 0.82 16.11 -6.43
C VAL A 122 0.58 17.61 -6.26
N GLY A 123 -0.68 18.04 -6.25
CA GLY A 123 -1.04 19.45 -6.21
C GLY A 123 -1.06 20.08 -4.81
N TYR A 124 -1.33 19.29 -3.77
CA TYR A 124 -1.71 19.80 -2.46
C TYR A 124 -0.95 19.22 -1.27
N ASP A 125 -0.18 18.15 -1.45
CA ASP A 125 0.63 17.55 -0.37
C ASP A 125 2.06 18.11 -0.35
N GLU A 126 2.85 17.67 0.61
CA GLU A 126 4.23 18.12 0.77
C GLU A 126 5.17 17.63 -0.36
N PRO A 127 6.29 18.32 -0.59
CA PRO A 127 7.12 18.08 -1.78
C PRO A 127 7.60 16.63 -1.97
N ILE A 128 7.91 15.91 -0.88
CA ILE A 128 8.40 14.52 -0.96
C ILE A 128 7.29 13.60 -1.44
N LEU A 129 6.11 13.69 -0.81
CA LEU A 129 4.95 12.88 -1.17
C LEU A 129 4.39 13.27 -2.54
N ALA A 130 4.32 14.57 -2.85
CA ALA A 130 3.96 15.06 -4.18
C ALA A 130 4.91 14.51 -5.26
N SER A 131 6.22 14.46 -5.00
CA SER A 131 7.20 13.90 -5.95
C SER A 131 6.99 12.41 -6.16
N GLN A 132 6.73 11.65 -5.09
CA GLN A 132 6.47 10.21 -5.19
C GLN A 132 5.18 9.93 -5.96
N ALA A 133 4.08 10.64 -5.66
CA ALA A 133 2.81 10.48 -6.38
C ALA A 133 2.95 10.83 -7.86
N LEU A 134 3.77 11.83 -8.20
CA LEU A 134 4.07 12.17 -9.59
C LEU A 134 4.84 11.05 -10.29
N ILE A 135 5.85 10.45 -9.64
CA ILE A 135 6.58 9.30 -10.20
C ILE A 135 5.62 8.14 -10.44
N THR A 136 4.79 7.79 -9.46
CA THR A 136 3.80 6.72 -9.58
C THR A 136 2.83 6.99 -10.74
N LEU A 137 2.34 8.22 -10.89
CA LEU A 137 1.50 8.59 -12.05
C LEU A 137 2.22 8.38 -13.39
N LEU A 138 3.51 8.75 -13.49
CA LEU A 138 4.30 8.59 -14.70
C LEU A 138 4.60 7.12 -15.02
N GLU A 139 4.79 6.28 -14.01
CA GLU A 139 5.02 4.85 -14.16
C GLU A 139 3.77 4.08 -14.56
N LEU A 140 2.60 4.57 -14.12
CA LEU A 140 1.30 4.04 -14.49
C LEU A 140 0.77 4.61 -15.83
N ASP A 141 1.48 5.58 -16.43
CA ASP A 141 1.07 6.29 -17.65
C ASP A 141 1.22 5.46 -18.94
N ILE A 142 0.50 4.33 -19.01
CA ILE A 142 0.54 3.38 -20.13
C ILE A 142 0.12 4.06 -21.45
N ASP A 143 -0.80 5.03 -21.39
CA ASP A 143 -1.33 5.75 -22.56
C ASP A 143 -0.66 7.10 -22.84
N ARG A 144 0.34 7.48 -22.03
CA ARG A 144 1.09 8.75 -22.10
C ARG A 144 0.25 10.00 -21.86
N SER A 145 -0.99 9.87 -21.37
CA SER A 145 -1.90 10.99 -21.14
C SER A 145 -1.35 11.94 -20.07
N VAL A 146 -0.76 11.42 -19.00
CA VAL A 146 -0.18 12.22 -17.91
C VAL A 146 1.05 12.97 -18.41
N ILE A 147 1.95 12.32 -19.13
CA ILE A 147 3.14 12.93 -19.72
C ILE A 147 2.75 14.08 -20.66
N LEU A 148 1.73 13.90 -21.50
CA LEU A 148 1.28 14.92 -22.45
C LEU A 148 0.68 16.14 -21.74
N GLU A 149 -0.03 15.94 -20.63
CA GLU A 149 -0.56 17.02 -19.79
C GLU A 149 0.57 17.85 -19.15
N LEU A 150 1.62 17.20 -18.66
CA LEU A 150 2.69 17.84 -17.90
C LEU A 150 3.78 18.45 -18.79
N ALA A 151 4.05 17.90 -19.97
CA ALA A 151 5.13 18.32 -20.84
C ALA A 151 5.17 19.85 -21.14
N PRO A 152 4.05 20.57 -21.33
CA PRO A 152 4.06 22.02 -21.51
C PRO A 152 4.57 22.80 -20.30
N LEU A 153 4.39 22.28 -19.08
CA LEU A 153 4.79 22.95 -17.84
C LEU A 153 6.32 23.01 -17.67
N PHE A 154 7.04 22.08 -18.30
CA PHE A 154 8.51 21.96 -18.24
C PHE A 154 9.24 22.70 -19.37
N ARG A 155 8.54 23.24 -20.38
CA ARG A 155 9.16 23.94 -21.53
C ARG A 155 9.47 25.42 -21.26
N LYS A 156 9.61 25.82 -19.98
CA LYS A 156 9.94 27.19 -19.59
C LYS A 156 11.45 27.42 -19.54
#